data_AF-A0A942HYB9-F1
#
_entry.id   AF-A0A942HYB9-F1
#
_cell.length_a   1.000
_cell.length_b   1.000
_cell.length_c   1.000
_cell.angle_alpha   90.00
_cell.angle_beta   90.00
_cell.angle_gamma   90.00
#
_symmetry.space_group_name_H-M   'P 1'
#
loop_
_entity.id
_entity.type
_entity.pdbx_description
1 polymer ?
#
loop_
_entity_poly.entity_id
_entity_poly.type
_entity_poly.pdbx_seq_one_letter_code
_entity_poly.pdbx_strand_id
1 'polypeptide(L)'
;MVVRDLSFSETHPPRNYKPSTPATAQLPLAPVTDRFIAFILDFLILSPVVSFCVAGVLRNLKTVLLLNSDSEEAVVIWALFVVGIVCVSSLVQAFFIYFWQATPGQKFLQLEVISYPQALSDHRKLTFAQSFLRPMGWWFGSLLMGVPFLEILGHPLRRAFHERVSDTLVISHKHEPVDLPLAVETRYISSTLWIFFGFMFVMGLALMGKAYKAAVLEGLNGKKTFSQAYCPSIPTDRYQGQKRLDVALAMYLADEADDACVYTEAQKAVWALEGENKALGNLAMAVIAEDEKEAAAYQDLVCAGSEKSEACAISNYLKSKDKDKGNILRRAGLGLVSSRLLLLKDSMDQKNYASAVGLIKDLEMESPLEGFLNKNLVKAAWILNAQATQKNSRVPASADEKQILQEFKKRYEIE
;
A
#
# COMPACT_ATOMS: atom_id res chain seq x y z
N MET A 1 24.36 -12.19 -30.74
CA MET A 1 23.69 -13.26 -31.53
C MET A 1 24.46 -13.34 -32.84
N VAL A 2 25.32 -14.36 -32.99
CA VAL A 2 26.06 -14.55 -34.24
C VAL A 2 25.05 -15.03 -35.27
N VAL A 3 24.61 -14.12 -36.14
CA VAL A 3 23.91 -14.50 -37.37
C VAL A 3 24.97 -15.26 -38.18
N ARG A 4 25.01 -16.59 -38.01
CA ARG A 4 25.70 -17.44 -38.96
C ARG A 4 24.97 -17.22 -40.26
N ASP A 5 25.63 -16.53 -41.19
CA ASP A 5 25.19 -16.45 -42.57
C ASP A 5 24.97 -17.88 -43.08
N LEU A 6 23.69 -18.28 -43.12
CA LEU A 6 23.21 -19.38 -43.95
C LEU A 6 23.08 -18.84 -45.39
N SER A 7 24.06 -18.06 -45.86
CA SER A 7 24.25 -17.85 -47.28
C SER A 7 24.66 -19.20 -47.84
N PHE A 8 23.66 -19.97 -48.28
CA PHE A 8 23.88 -21.08 -49.18
C PHE A 8 24.69 -20.51 -50.34
N SER A 9 25.97 -20.85 -50.39
CA SER A 9 26.79 -20.62 -51.57
C SER A 9 26.06 -21.34 -52.71
N GLU A 10 25.53 -20.58 -53.67
CA GLU A 10 25.01 -21.09 -54.93
C GLU A 10 26.18 -21.63 -55.76
N THR A 11 26.83 -22.69 -55.27
CA THR A 11 27.65 -23.52 -56.12
C THR A 11 26.69 -24.30 -57.00
N HIS A 12 26.57 -23.85 -58.25
CA HIS A 12 25.85 -24.59 -59.28
C HIS A 12 26.25 -26.07 -59.21
N PRO A 13 25.30 -26.98 -58.91
CA PRO A 13 25.63 -28.39 -58.78
C PRO A 13 26.06 -28.93 -60.15
N PRO A 14 27.01 -29.88 -60.20
CA PRO A 14 27.36 -30.56 -61.44
C PRO A 14 26.11 -31.17 -62.06
N ARG A 15 25.95 -30.96 -63.38
CA ARG A 15 24.76 -31.24 -64.20
C ARG A 15 24.29 -32.71 -64.25
N ASN A 16 24.89 -33.59 -63.45
CA ASN A 16 24.62 -35.03 -63.38
C ASN A 16 24.75 -35.61 -61.96
N TYR A 17 24.52 -34.83 -60.90
CA TYR A 17 24.29 -35.40 -59.58
C TYR A 17 22.82 -35.81 -59.49
N LYS A 18 22.51 -37.11 -59.57
CA LYS A 18 21.26 -37.64 -59.00
C LYS A 18 21.42 -37.53 -57.49
N PRO A 19 20.73 -36.61 -56.78
CA PRO A 19 20.76 -36.64 -55.35
C PRO A 19 20.08 -37.94 -54.93
N SER A 20 20.87 -38.94 -54.55
CA SER A 20 20.44 -39.92 -53.56
C SER A 20 20.35 -39.17 -52.24
N THR A 21 19.41 -38.23 -52.17
CA THR A 21 19.04 -37.58 -50.93
C THR A 21 18.59 -38.73 -50.05
N PRO A 22 19.32 -39.08 -48.96
CA PRO A 22 18.65 -39.81 -47.90
C PRO A 22 17.41 -38.97 -47.62
N ALA A 23 16.24 -39.58 -47.66
CA ALA A 23 15.00 -38.91 -47.34
C ALA A 23 15.21 -38.27 -45.96
N THR A 24 15.60 -36.99 -45.93
CA THR A 24 15.70 -36.21 -44.71
C THR A 24 14.27 -36.15 -44.26
N ALA A 25 13.90 -37.09 -43.37
CA ALA A 25 12.56 -37.28 -42.89
C ALA A 25 12.07 -35.91 -42.45
N GLN A 26 11.18 -35.32 -43.25
CA GLN A 26 10.68 -33.99 -42.99
C GLN A 26 10.00 -34.09 -41.62
N LEU A 27 10.53 -33.37 -40.64
CA LEU A 27 9.96 -33.33 -39.30
C LEU A 27 8.50 -32.87 -39.44
N PRO A 28 7.51 -33.64 -38.96
CA PRO A 28 6.10 -33.27 -39.11
C PRO A 28 5.77 -32.11 -38.16
N LEU A 29 6.05 -30.90 -38.62
CA LEU A 29 5.82 -29.67 -37.85
C LEU A 29 4.33 -29.49 -37.62
N ALA A 30 3.92 -29.10 -36.41
CA ALA A 30 2.51 -28.85 -36.15
C ALA A 30 2.00 -27.57 -36.83
N PRO A 31 0.82 -27.60 -37.48
CA PRO A 31 0.16 -26.40 -38.01
C PRO A 31 -0.08 -25.34 -36.92
N VAL A 32 -0.02 -24.06 -37.29
CA VAL A 32 -0.23 -22.94 -36.34
C VAL A 32 -1.68 -22.92 -35.82
N THR A 33 -2.64 -23.26 -36.68
CA THR A 33 -4.06 -23.39 -36.33
C THR A 33 -4.29 -24.45 -35.26
N ASP A 34 -3.71 -25.63 -35.42
CA ASP A 34 -3.79 -26.71 -34.44
C ASP A 34 -3.21 -26.30 -33.09
N ARG A 35 -2.07 -25.60 -33.08
CA ARG A 35 -1.48 -25.08 -31.84
C ARG A 35 -2.36 -24.05 -31.16
N PHE A 36 -3.06 -23.20 -31.93
CA PHE A 36 -4.00 -22.21 -31.39
C PHE A 36 -5.26 -22.88 -30.82
N ILE A 37 -5.82 -23.87 -31.50
CA ILE A 37 -6.96 -24.64 -31.00
C ILE A 37 -6.57 -25.42 -29.74
N ALA A 38 -5.37 -26.04 -29.72
CA ALA A 38 -4.85 -26.71 -28.53
C ALA A 38 -4.77 -25.75 -27.33
N PHE A 39 -4.33 -24.51 -27.56
CA PHE A 39 -4.29 -23.49 -26.52
C PHE A 39 -5.69 -23.14 -25.97
N ILE A 40 -6.70 -22.99 -26.83
CA ILE A 40 -8.08 -22.76 -26.38
C ILE A 40 -8.58 -23.94 -25.54
N LEU A 41 -8.32 -25.16 -25.99
CA LEU A 41 -8.68 -26.38 -25.24
C LEU A 41 -7.96 -26.45 -23.90
N ASP A 42 -6.66 -26.14 -23.85
CA ASP A 42 -5.91 -26.06 -22.61
C ASP A 42 -6.48 -25.02 -21.65
N PHE A 43 -6.87 -23.85 -22.14
CA PHE A 43 -7.51 -22.84 -21.31
C PHE A 43 -8.83 -23.35 -20.72
N LEU A 44 -9.69 -23.98 -21.51
CA LEU A 44 -10.96 -24.53 -21.05
C LEU A 44 -10.79 -25.68 -20.04
N ILE A 45 -9.79 -26.54 -20.24
CA ILE A 45 -9.55 -27.71 -19.38
C ILE A 45 -8.80 -27.33 -18.10
N LEU A 46 -7.77 -26.49 -18.19
CA LEU A 46 -6.88 -26.18 -17.06
C LEU A 46 -7.38 -25.01 -16.21
N SER A 47 -8.20 -24.09 -16.75
CA SER A 47 -8.68 -22.94 -15.97
C SER A 47 -9.47 -23.34 -14.71
N PRO A 48 -10.39 -24.33 -14.71
CA PRO A 48 -11.08 -24.72 -13.48
C PRO A 48 -10.12 -25.29 -12.43
N VAL A 49 -9.09 -26.03 -12.86
CA VAL A 49 -8.07 -26.62 -11.98
C VAL A 49 -7.23 -25.52 -11.32
N VAL A 50 -6.73 -24.58 -12.12
CA VAL A 50 -5.94 -23.44 -11.60
C VAL A 50 -6.81 -22.55 -10.70
N SER A 51 -8.04 -22.25 -11.11
CA SER A 51 -8.99 -21.47 -10.29
C SER A 51 -9.29 -22.16 -8.97
N PHE A 52 -9.46 -23.48 -8.94
CA PHE A 52 -9.66 -24.25 -7.71
C PHE A 52 -8.46 -24.14 -6.77
N CYS A 53 -7.23 -24.29 -7.29
CA CYS A 53 -6.01 -24.14 -6.48
C CYS A 53 -5.85 -22.73 -5.89
N VAL A 54 -6.30 -21.70 -6.62
CA VAL A 54 -6.14 -20.29 -6.23
C VAL A 54 -7.34 -19.75 -5.42
N ALA A 55 -8.48 -20.45 -5.42
CA ALA A 55 -9.73 -20.01 -4.76
C ALA A 55 -9.56 -19.73 -3.26
N GLY A 56 -8.73 -20.50 -2.56
CA GLY A 56 -8.43 -20.29 -1.13
C GLY A 56 -7.78 -18.92 -0.88
N VAL A 57 -6.85 -18.51 -1.74
CA VAL A 57 -6.21 -17.20 -1.68
C VAL A 57 -7.22 -16.10 -2.04
N LEU A 58 -8.03 -16.32 -3.08
CA LEU A 58 -9.04 -15.36 -3.55
C LEU A 58 -10.06 -14.96 -2.48
N ARG A 59 -10.43 -15.88 -1.58
CA ARG A 59 -11.37 -15.59 -0.48
C ARG A 59 -10.80 -14.56 0.48
N ASN A 60 -9.53 -14.68 0.84
CA ASN A 60 -8.86 -13.74 1.75
C ASN A 60 -8.63 -12.38 1.06
N LEU A 61 -8.29 -12.41 -0.24
CA LEU A 61 -8.10 -11.21 -1.05
C LEU A 61 -9.35 -10.34 -1.15
N LYS A 62 -10.52 -10.96 -1.34
CA LYS A 62 -11.79 -10.22 -1.47
C LYS A 62 -12.10 -9.37 -0.24
N THR A 63 -11.81 -9.88 0.95
CA THR A 63 -12.05 -9.15 2.21
C THR A 63 -11.16 -7.91 2.29
N VAL A 64 -9.87 -8.04 1.94
CA VAL A 64 -8.92 -6.92 1.99
C VAL A 64 -9.24 -5.88 0.91
N LEU A 65 -9.55 -6.34 -0.31
CA LEU A 65 -9.89 -5.46 -1.42
C LEU A 65 -11.16 -4.62 -1.16
N LEU A 66 -12.17 -5.20 -0.51
CA LEU A 66 -13.41 -4.49 -0.18
C LEU A 66 -13.23 -3.45 0.93
N LEU A 67 -12.25 -3.66 1.82
CA LEU A 67 -12.00 -2.75 2.93
C LEU A 67 -11.08 -1.59 2.52
N ASN A 68 -10.09 -1.84 1.64
CA ASN A 68 -9.03 -0.90 1.32
C ASN A 68 -8.67 -0.93 -0.18
N SER A 69 -9.60 -0.64 -1.10
CA SER A 69 -9.34 -0.72 -2.55
C SER A 69 -8.23 0.22 -3.03
N ASP A 70 -8.04 1.34 -2.33
CA ASP A 70 -7.14 2.42 -2.73
C ASP A 70 -5.80 2.41 -1.97
N SER A 71 -5.58 1.42 -1.10
CA SER A 71 -4.31 1.32 -0.37
C SER A 71 -3.20 0.73 -1.23
N GLU A 72 -1.95 1.11 -0.97
CA GLU A 72 -0.76 0.52 -1.59
C GLU A 72 -0.68 -0.99 -1.35
N GLU A 73 -1.22 -1.45 -0.21
CA GLU A 73 -1.31 -2.86 0.14
C GLU A 73 -2.13 -3.66 -0.88
N ALA A 74 -3.23 -3.09 -1.40
CA ALA A 74 -4.08 -3.74 -2.39
C ALA A 74 -3.31 -4.04 -3.69
N VAL A 75 -2.39 -3.16 -4.10
CA VAL A 75 -1.54 -3.36 -5.29
C VAL A 75 -0.58 -4.52 -5.09
N VAL A 76 0.11 -4.57 -3.95
CA VAL A 76 1.04 -5.67 -3.61
C VAL A 76 0.29 -7.01 -3.59
N ILE A 77 -0.89 -6.99 -3.00
CA ILE A 77 -1.78 -8.13 -2.89
C ILE A 77 -2.23 -8.64 -4.27
N TRP A 78 -2.62 -7.74 -5.19
CA TRP A 78 -2.92 -8.09 -6.59
C TRP A 78 -1.71 -8.66 -7.32
N ALA A 79 -0.52 -8.10 -7.11
CA ALA A 79 0.71 -8.59 -7.73
C ALA A 79 1.01 -10.03 -7.27
N LEU A 80 0.92 -10.30 -5.97
CA LEU A 80 1.09 -11.65 -5.41
C LEU A 80 0.05 -12.64 -5.96
N PHE A 81 -1.19 -12.19 -6.14
CA PHE A 81 -2.25 -13.00 -6.73
C PHE A 81 -1.93 -13.41 -8.18
N VAL A 82 -1.54 -12.44 -9.02
CA VAL A 82 -1.15 -12.70 -10.41
C VAL A 82 0.07 -13.62 -10.47
N VAL A 83 1.09 -13.38 -9.65
CA VAL A 83 2.27 -14.26 -9.54
C VAL A 83 1.86 -15.67 -9.11
N GLY A 84 0.94 -15.80 -8.16
CA GLY A 84 0.38 -17.09 -7.74
C GLY A 84 -0.26 -17.87 -8.89
N ILE A 85 -1.10 -17.20 -9.71
CA ILE A 85 -1.70 -17.81 -10.91
C ILE A 85 -0.63 -18.27 -11.89
N VAL A 86 0.35 -17.42 -12.19
CA VAL A 86 1.45 -17.73 -13.11
C VAL A 86 2.24 -18.96 -12.62
N CYS A 87 2.59 -19.01 -11.34
CA CYS A 87 3.32 -20.12 -10.75
C CYS A 87 2.53 -21.42 -10.78
N VAL A 88 1.28 -21.41 -10.30
CA VAL A 88 0.44 -22.62 -10.25
C VAL A 88 0.14 -23.14 -11.65
N SER A 89 -0.26 -22.28 -12.58
CA SER A 89 -0.53 -22.68 -13.96
C SER A 89 0.73 -23.22 -14.66
N SER A 90 1.90 -22.62 -14.43
CA SER A 90 3.17 -23.10 -14.99
C SER A 90 3.56 -24.46 -14.44
N LEU A 91 3.37 -24.69 -13.13
CA LEU A 91 3.65 -26.00 -12.52
C LEU A 91 2.73 -27.09 -13.06
N VAL A 92 1.42 -26.81 -13.18
CA VAL A 92 0.45 -27.76 -13.72
C VAL A 92 0.78 -28.09 -15.18
N GLN A 93 1.04 -27.08 -16.02
CA GLN A 93 1.42 -27.31 -17.42
C GLN A 93 2.75 -28.06 -17.54
N ALA A 94 3.76 -27.69 -16.74
CA ALA A 94 5.06 -28.36 -16.72
C ALA A 94 4.94 -29.83 -16.33
N PHE A 95 4.06 -30.15 -15.36
CA PHE A 95 3.75 -31.52 -14.98
C PHE A 95 3.18 -32.32 -16.16
N PHE A 96 2.18 -31.76 -16.88
CA PHE A 96 1.61 -32.44 -18.04
C PHE A 96 2.65 -32.66 -19.15
N ILE A 97 3.43 -31.63 -19.45
CA ILE A 97 4.48 -31.68 -20.48
C ILE A 97 5.58 -32.69 -20.10
N TYR A 98 5.98 -32.76 -18.83
CA TYR A 98 7.04 -33.66 -18.39
C TYR A 98 6.63 -35.14 -18.51
N PHE A 99 5.40 -35.48 -18.10
CA PHE A 99 4.94 -36.88 -18.09
C PHE A 99 4.33 -37.34 -19.42
N TRP A 100 3.58 -36.49 -20.11
CA TRP A 100 2.88 -36.85 -21.34
C TRP A 100 3.45 -36.23 -22.61
N GLN A 101 4.51 -35.42 -22.50
CA GLN A 101 5.10 -34.68 -23.62
C GLN A 101 4.09 -33.80 -24.35
N ALA A 102 2.98 -33.42 -23.70
CA ALA A 102 1.94 -32.58 -24.26
C ALA A 102 1.09 -32.02 -23.13
N THR A 103 0.52 -30.83 -23.34
CA THR A 103 -0.61 -30.37 -22.53
C THR A 103 -1.89 -31.12 -22.92
N PRO A 104 -2.95 -31.14 -22.08
CA PRO A 104 -4.18 -31.89 -22.39
C PRO A 104 -4.82 -31.53 -23.74
N GLY A 105 -4.90 -30.25 -24.10
CA GLY A 105 -5.41 -29.76 -25.38
C GLY A 105 -4.50 -30.12 -26.56
N GLN A 106 -3.18 -30.06 -26.37
CA GLN A 106 -2.22 -30.58 -27.36
C GLN A 106 -2.40 -32.08 -27.60
N LYS A 107 -2.59 -32.85 -26.52
CA LYS A 107 -2.80 -34.29 -26.60
C LYS A 107 -4.08 -34.63 -27.38
N PHE A 108 -5.16 -33.87 -27.17
CA PHE A 108 -6.42 -34.03 -27.89
C PHE A 108 -6.25 -33.83 -29.41
N LEU A 109 -5.40 -32.89 -29.83
CA LEU A 109 -5.08 -32.63 -31.24
C LEU A 109 -3.92 -33.47 -31.78
N GLN A 110 -3.48 -34.50 -31.05
CA GLN A 110 -2.37 -35.38 -31.45
C GLN A 110 -1.06 -34.61 -31.69
N LEU A 111 -0.81 -33.58 -30.87
CA LEU A 111 0.44 -32.83 -30.85
C LEU A 111 1.36 -33.35 -29.75
N GLU A 112 2.67 -33.27 -29.98
CA GLU A 112 3.70 -33.68 -29.03
C GLU A 112 4.83 -32.66 -28.98
N VAL A 113 5.30 -32.36 -27.77
CA VAL A 113 6.44 -31.51 -27.46
C VAL A 113 7.68 -32.39 -27.31
N ILE A 114 8.69 -32.13 -28.14
CA ILE A 114 9.98 -32.83 -28.13
C ILE A 114 11.13 -31.87 -27.83
N SER A 115 12.23 -32.39 -27.29
CA SER A 115 13.46 -31.62 -27.05
C SER A 115 14.15 -31.25 -28.38
N TYR A 116 14.66 -30.04 -28.51
CA TYR A 116 15.42 -29.56 -29.67
C TYR A 116 16.84 -29.15 -29.19
N PRO A 117 17.93 -29.53 -29.89
CA PRO A 117 18.00 -30.20 -31.19
C PRO A 117 17.91 -31.73 -31.14
N GLN A 118 17.76 -32.31 -29.94
CA GLN A 118 17.76 -33.77 -29.71
C GLN A 118 16.63 -34.52 -30.43
N ALA A 119 15.63 -33.82 -30.98
CA ALA A 119 14.64 -34.33 -31.92
C ALA A 119 15.26 -35.09 -33.11
N LEU A 120 16.51 -34.77 -33.47
CA LEU A 120 17.28 -35.43 -34.52
C LEU A 120 18.00 -36.70 -34.05
N SER A 121 17.97 -37.00 -32.75
CA SER A 121 18.57 -38.17 -32.10
C SER A 121 17.49 -39.09 -31.50
N ASP A 122 17.83 -40.34 -31.18
CA ASP A 122 16.89 -41.31 -30.57
C ASP A 122 16.36 -40.90 -29.17
N HIS A 123 16.95 -39.88 -28.54
CA HIS A 123 16.55 -39.40 -27.21
C HIS A 123 15.59 -38.21 -27.27
N ARG A 124 14.29 -38.50 -27.38
CA ARG A 124 13.21 -37.49 -27.51
C ARG A 124 12.64 -36.95 -26.19
N LYS A 125 13.13 -37.41 -25.03
CA LYS A 125 12.56 -37.08 -23.71
C LYS A 125 12.90 -35.65 -23.30
N LEU A 126 11.93 -34.94 -22.74
CA LEU A 126 12.11 -33.60 -22.19
C LEU A 126 12.71 -33.66 -20.80
N THR A 127 13.61 -32.73 -20.50
CA THR A 127 14.01 -32.48 -19.11
C THR A 127 12.91 -31.72 -18.37
N PHE A 128 12.88 -31.84 -17.04
CA PHE A 128 11.95 -31.08 -16.22
C PHE A 128 12.16 -29.56 -16.37
N ALA A 129 13.41 -29.11 -16.48
CA ALA A 129 13.74 -27.69 -16.70
C ALA A 129 13.14 -27.16 -18.00
N GLN A 130 13.24 -27.90 -19.11
CA GLN A 130 12.60 -27.52 -20.38
C GLN A 130 11.08 -27.47 -20.25
N SER A 131 10.51 -28.45 -19.54
CA SER A 131 9.06 -28.54 -19.30
C SER A 131 8.54 -27.37 -18.45
N PHE A 132 9.34 -26.85 -17.52
CA PHE A 132 9.01 -25.71 -16.66
C PHE A 132 9.29 -24.34 -17.30
N LEU A 133 10.41 -24.21 -18.04
CA LEU A 133 10.74 -22.96 -18.73
C LEU A 133 9.76 -22.64 -19.86
N ARG A 134 9.18 -23.68 -20.48
CA ARG A 134 8.22 -23.52 -21.58
C ARG A 134 6.97 -22.70 -21.18
N PRO A 135 6.18 -23.07 -20.14
CA PRO A 135 5.03 -22.27 -19.71
C PRO A 135 5.43 -20.91 -19.11
N MET A 136 6.61 -20.80 -18.47
CA MET A 136 7.13 -19.51 -18.03
C MET A 136 7.39 -18.56 -19.21
N GLY A 137 7.98 -19.07 -20.30
CA GLY A 137 8.17 -18.31 -21.54
C GLY A 137 6.85 -17.94 -22.21
N TRP A 138 5.80 -18.75 -22.04
CA TRP A 138 4.45 -18.43 -22.51
C TRP A 138 3.87 -17.25 -21.75
N TRP A 139 3.93 -17.25 -20.40
CA TRP A 139 3.48 -16.12 -19.58
C TRP A 139 4.24 -14.83 -19.86
N PHE A 140 5.55 -14.92 -20.11
CA PHE A 140 6.34 -13.79 -20.54
C PHE A 140 5.86 -13.24 -21.90
N GLY A 141 5.53 -14.13 -22.84
CA GLY A 141 4.90 -13.75 -24.10
C GLY A 141 3.56 -13.03 -23.93
N SER A 142 2.72 -13.51 -23.00
CA SER A 142 1.44 -12.88 -22.66
C SER A 142 1.59 -11.51 -22.02
N LEU A 143 2.61 -11.30 -21.16
CA LEU A 143 2.94 -10.00 -20.58
C LEU A 143 3.27 -8.96 -21.68
N LEU A 144 3.86 -9.41 -22.78
CA LEU A 144 4.16 -8.60 -23.97
C LEU A 144 2.99 -8.56 -24.97
N MET A 145 1.75 -8.64 -24.46
CA MET A 145 0.51 -8.60 -25.24
C MET A 145 0.42 -9.66 -26.35
N GLY A 146 1.11 -10.79 -26.18
CA GLY A 146 1.10 -11.89 -27.12
C GLY A 146 1.85 -11.63 -28.43
N VAL A 147 2.52 -10.49 -28.58
CA VAL A 147 3.33 -10.19 -29.77
C VAL A 147 4.42 -11.24 -30.04
N PRO A 148 5.12 -11.79 -29.02
CA PRO A 148 6.09 -12.86 -29.25
C PRO A 148 5.50 -14.15 -29.83
N PHE A 149 4.18 -14.36 -29.80
CA PHE A 149 3.57 -15.52 -30.46
C PHE A 149 3.51 -15.37 -31.98
N LEU A 150 3.51 -14.15 -32.52
CA LEU A 150 3.50 -13.90 -33.97
C LEU A 150 4.76 -14.45 -34.66
N GLU A 151 5.85 -14.62 -33.91
CA GLU A 151 7.09 -15.19 -34.43
C GLU A 151 6.91 -16.60 -35.01
N ILE A 152 5.92 -17.36 -34.54
CA ILE A 152 5.62 -18.70 -35.06
C ILE A 152 5.33 -18.69 -36.56
N LEU A 153 4.76 -17.60 -37.07
CA LEU A 153 4.40 -17.43 -38.47
C LEU A 153 5.63 -17.17 -39.36
N GLY A 154 6.72 -16.63 -38.79
CA GLY A 154 7.92 -16.27 -39.54
C GLY A 154 9.05 -17.29 -39.43
N HIS A 155 9.08 -18.08 -38.35
CA HIS A 155 10.18 -18.99 -38.09
C HIS A 155 10.15 -20.22 -39.02
N PRO A 156 11.27 -20.63 -39.67
CA PRO A 156 11.28 -21.76 -40.61
C PRO A 156 10.77 -23.09 -40.00
N LEU A 157 11.10 -23.32 -38.73
CA LEU A 157 10.62 -24.48 -37.95
C LEU A 157 9.28 -24.24 -37.22
N ARG A 158 8.60 -23.13 -37.50
CA ARG A 158 7.39 -22.67 -36.78
C ARG A 158 7.56 -22.76 -35.27
N ARG A 159 8.71 -22.32 -34.74
CA ARG A 159 8.98 -22.31 -33.30
C ARG A 159 8.52 -21.00 -32.70
N ALA A 160 7.60 -21.06 -31.74
CA ALA A 160 7.20 -19.87 -30.99
C ALA A 160 8.29 -19.46 -29.98
N PHE A 161 8.23 -18.22 -29.49
CA PHE A 161 9.20 -17.68 -28.53
C PHE A 161 9.46 -18.61 -27.34
N HIS A 162 8.40 -19.08 -26.68
CA HIS A 162 8.49 -19.95 -25.50
C HIS A 162 9.13 -21.32 -25.81
N GLU A 163 9.06 -21.78 -27.06
CA GLU A 163 9.69 -23.01 -27.52
C GLU A 163 11.19 -22.82 -27.77
N ARG A 164 11.62 -21.60 -28.12
CA ARG A 164 13.03 -21.25 -28.24
C ARG A 164 13.69 -21.11 -26.87
N VAL A 165 13.02 -20.45 -25.93
CA VAL A 165 13.51 -20.31 -24.55
C VAL A 165 13.67 -21.66 -23.85
N SER A 166 12.78 -22.61 -24.15
CA SER A 166 12.79 -23.94 -23.55
C SER A 166 13.52 -25.01 -24.37
N ASP A 167 14.10 -24.65 -25.52
CA ASP A 167 14.70 -25.62 -26.44
C ASP A 167 13.78 -26.81 -26.76
N THR A 168 12.53 -26.49 -27.09
CA THR A 168 11.52 -27.48 -27.48
C THR A 168 10.98 -27.22 -28.89
N LEU A 169 10.30 -28.23 -29.44
CA LEU A 169 9.62 -28.19 -30.73
C LEU A 169 8.29 -28.94 -30.62
N VAL A 170 7.22 -28.44 -31.24
CA VAL A 170 5.93 -29.16 -31.32
C VAL A 170 5.77 -29.79 -32.69
N ILE A 171 5.61 -31.11 -32.67
CA ILE A 171 5.31 -31.94 -33.84
C ILE A 171 3.84 -32.36 -33.84
N SER A 172 3.30 -32.63 -35.01
CA SER A 172 1.97 -33.21 -35.20
C SER A 172 2.10 -34.65 -35.64
N HIS A 173 1.25 -35.52 -35.09
CA HIS A 173 1.12 -36.89 -35.59
C HIS A 173 0.18 -37.01 -36.79
N LYS A 174 -0.56 -35.93 -37.12
CA LYS A 174 -1.38 -35.87 -38.34
C LYS A 174 -0.46 -35.82 -39.56
N HIS A 175 -0.66 -36.69 -40.54
CA HIS A 175 0.15 -36.79 -41.76
C HIS A 175 -0.16 -35.71 -42.80
N GLU A 176 -0.50 -34.51 -42.36
CA GLU A 176 -0.82 -33.39 -43.25
C GLU A 176 0.46 -32.62 -43.61
N PRO A 177 0.71 -32.36 -44.91
CA PRO A 177 1.82 -31.51 -45.30
C PRO A 177 1.60 -30.10 -44.74
N VAL A 178 2.62 -29.56 -44.08
CA VAL A 178 2.57 -28.22 -43.52
C VAL A 178 3.35 -27.27 -44.42
N ASP A 179 2.66 -26.24 -44.90
CA ASP A 179 3.29 -25.21 -45.72
C ASP A 179 4.40 -24.48 -44.96
N LEU A 180 5.58 -24.35 -45.58
CA LEU A 180 6.65 -23.53 -45.02
C LEU A 180 6.25 -22.05 -45.15
N PRO A 181 6.63 -21.18 -44.18
CA PRO A 181 6.36 -19.76 -44.30
C PRO A 181 7.05 -19.19 -45.54
N LEU A 182 6.34 -18.35 -46.29
CA LEU A 182 6.92 -17.69 -47.46
C LEU A 182 8.02 -16.71 -46.98
N ALA A 183 9.12 -16.58 -47.73
CA ALA A 183 10.22 -15.68 -47.35
C ALA A 183 9.77 -14.23 -47.10
N VAL A 184 8.73 -13.79 -47.83
CA VAL A 184 8.11 -12.47 -47.66
C VAL A 184 7.40 -12.36 -46.30
N GLU A 185 6.69 -13.40 -45.86
CA GLU A 185 6.01 -13.44 -44.56
C GLU A 185 7.05 -13.38 -43.42
N THR A 186 8.11 -14.18 -43.49
CA THR A 186 9.21 -14.16 -42.51
C THR A 186 9.82 -12.77 -42.37
N ARG A 187 10.07 -12.08 -43.50
CA ARG A 187 10.61 -10.72 -43.49
C ARG A 187 9.63 -9.71 -42.92
N TYR A 188 8.35 -9.79 -43.28
CA TYR A 188 7.31 -8.90 -42.78
C TYR A 188 7.12 -9.04 -41.26
N ILE A 189 7.03 -10.27 -40.78
CA ILE A 189 6.82 -10.58 -39.35
C ILE A 189 8.04 -10.15 -38.54
N SER A 190 9.26 -10.51 -38.97
CA SER A 190 10.47 -10.09 -38.27
C SER A 190 10.61 -8.57 -38.20
N SER A 191 10.34 -7.86 -39.30
CA SER A 191 10.32 -6.39 -39.31
C SER A 191 9.29 -5.80 -38.34
N THR A 192 8.07 -6.37 -38.32
CA THR A 192 6.99 -5.92 -37.42
C THR A 192 7.36 -6.13 -35.96
N LEU A 193 7.95 -7.29 -35.62
CA LEU A 193 8.44 -7.59 -34.28
C LEU A 193 9.53 -6.60 -33.83
N TRP A 194 10.51 -6.30 -34.70
CA TRP A 194 11.56 -5.33 -34.39
C TRP A 194 11.02 -3.93 -34.13
N ILE A 195 10.06 -3.46 -34.93
CA ILE A 195 9.40 -2.17 -34.73
C ILE A 195 8.67 -2.14 -33.38
N PHE A 196 7.91 -3.19 -33.06
CA PHE A 196 7.20 -3.29 -31.79
C PHE A 196 8.15 -3.30 -30.58
N PHE A 197 9.22 -4.10 -30.62
CA PHE A 197 10.21 -4.13 -29.54
C PHE A 197 10.94 -2.79 -29.39
N GLY A 198 11.26 -2.13 -30.50
CA GLY A 198 11.81 -0.77 -30.50
C GLY A 198 10.88 0.24 -29.83
N PHE A 199 9.58 0.19 -30.15
CA PHE A 199 8.57 1.05 -29.52
C PHE A 199 8.44 0.79 -28.01
N MET A 200 8.32 -0.47 -27.60
CA MET A 200 8.23 -0.86 -26.18
C MET A 200 9.46 -0.42 -25.39
N PHE A 201 10.66 -0.53 -25.98
CA PHE A 201 11.90 -0.08 -25.37
C PHE A 201 11.92 1.43 -25.15
N VAL A 202 11.54 2.22 -26.16
CA VAL A 202 11.45 3.70 -26.04
C VAL A 202 10.41 4.10 -24.99
N MET A 203 9.24 3.47 -24.98
CA MET A 203 8.20 3.72 -23.97
C MET A 203 8.69 3.37 -22.56
N GLY A 204 9.40 2.24 -22.41
CA GLY A 204 10.01 1.84 -21.14
C GLY A 204 11.02 2.86 -20.62
N LEU A 205 11.90 3.38 -21.49
CA LEU A 205 12.85 4.45 -21.14
C LEU A 205 12.12 5.75 -20.74
N ALA A 206 11.03 6.11 -21.42
CA ALA A 206 10.25 7.29 -21.08
C ALA A 206 9.56 7.16 -19.71
N LEU A 207 8.98 6.00 -19.40
CA LEU A 207 8.39 5.70 -18.09
C LEU A 207 9.44 5.67 -16.99
N MET A 208 10.59 5.03 -17.23
CA MET A 208 11.72 5.01 -16.30
C MET A 208 12.24 6.44 -16.05
N GLY A 209 12.33 7.27 -17.09
CA GLY A 209 12.70 8.68 -16.96
C GLY A 209 11.70 9.50 -16.16
N LYS A 210 10.39 9.23 -16.31
CA LYS A 210 9.34 9.85 -15.47
C LYS A 210 9.44 9.39 -14.02
N ALA A 211 9.57 8.09 -13.78
CA ALA A 211 9.71 7.52 -12.44
C ALA A 211 10.98 8.02 -11.75
N TYR A 212 12.11 8.06 -12.46
CA TYR A 212 13.36 8.62 -11.96
C TYR A 212 13.21 10.12 -11.63
N LYS A 213 12.57 10.91 -12.50
CA LYS A 213 12.29 12.32 -12.20
C LYS A 213 11.39 12.47 -10.98
N ALA A 214 10.35 11.65 -10.84
CA ALA A 214 9.48 11.65 -9.67
C ALA A 214 10.27 11.30 -8.41
N ALA A 215 10.99 10.18 -8.40
CA ALA A 215 11.81 9.74 -7.26
C ALA A 215 12.92 10.74 -6.89
N VAL A 216 13.58 11.36 -7.87
CA VAL A 216 14.62 12.38 -7.62
C VAL A 216 13.99 13.70 -7.15
N LEU A 217 12.88 14.14 -7.74
CA LEU A 217 12.19 15.35 -7.28
C LEU A 217 11.57 15.16 -5.90
N GLU A 218 11.00 14.00 -5.61
CA GLU A 218 10.49 13.62 -4.29
C GLU A 218 11.61 13.40 -3.28
N GLY A 219 12.75 12.83 -3.68
CA GLY A 219 13.93 12.69 -2.81
C GLY A 219 14.67 14.00 -2.55
N LEU A 220 14.71 14.92 -3.53
CA LEU A 220 15.24 16.29 -3.34
C LEU A 220 14.26 17.16 -2.57
N ASN A 221 12.96 17.00 -2.80
CA ASN A 221 11.91 17.47 -1.90
C ASN A 221 11.77 16.58 -0.68
N GLY A 222 12.66 15.61 -0.45
CA GLY A 222 12.66 14.70 0.69
C GLY A 222 12.98 15.42 1.99
N LYS A 223 13.62 16.60 1.89
CA LYS A 223 13.74 17.58 2.98
C LYS A 223 12.47 18.42 3.20
N LYS A 224 11.51 18.36 2.28
CA LYS A 224 10.15 18.91 2.37
C LYS A 224 9.06 17.84 2.56
N THR A 225 9.42 16.54 2.47
CA THR A 225 8.62 15.42 2.99
C THR A 225 9.06 15.03 4.41
N PHE A 226 9.68 15.95 5.17
CA PHE A 226 8.99 16.37 6.40
C PHE A 226 7.72 17.10 5.92
N SER A 227 6.78 16.34 5.36
CA SER A 227 5.40 16.79 5.23
C SER A 227 5.11 17.15 6.65
N GLN A 228 4.99 18.45 6.88
CA GLN A 228 4.54 19.00 8.13
C GLN A 228 3.38 18.09 8.52
N ALA A 229 3.60 17.23 9.52
CA ALA A 229 2.54 16.50 10.18
C ALA A 229 1.79 17.59 10.94
N TYR A 230 1.12 18.44 10.17
CA TYR A 230 0.21 19.42 10.65
C TYR A 230 -0.85 18.58 11.29
N CYS A 231 -1.02 18.78 12.59
CA CYS A 231 -2.15 18.26 13.30
C CYS A 231 -3.42 18.71 12.54
N PRO A 232 -4.07 17.82 11.77
CA PRO A 232 -5.14 18.23 10.86
C PRO A 232 -6.37 18.72 11.63
N SER A 233 -6.46 18.32 12.90
CA SER A 233 -7.47 18.76 13.85
C SER A 233 -7.33 20.23 14.29
N ILE A 234 -6.18 20.87 14.06
CA ILE A 234 -5.95 22.26 14.48
C ILE A 234 -5.91 23.20 13.28
N PRO A 235 -6.93 24.07 13.11
CA PRO A 235 -7.03 24.97 11.97
C PRO A 235 -5.90 26.02 12.00
N THR A 236 -5.13 26.08 10.92
CA THR A 236 -3.88 26.86 10.84
C THR A 236 -4.09 28.37 10.70
N ASP A 237 -5.26 28.77 10.24
CA ASP A 237 -5.72 30.16 10.08
C ASP A 237 -6.00 30.82 11.43
N ARG A 238 -6.52 30.06 12.40
CA ARG A 238 -6.91 30.58 13.72
C ARG A 238 -5.81 30.50 14.78
N TYR A 239 -4.96 29.47 14.71
CA TYR A 239 -3.95 29.19 15.72
C TYR A 239 -2.54 29.21 15.15
N GLN A 240 -1.70 30.11 15.68
CA GLN A 240 -0.29 30.25 15.29
C GLN A 240 0.63 30.34 16.51
N GLY A 241 1.89 29.94 16.34
CA GLY A 241 2.93 30.04 17.38
C GLY A 241 2.58 29.32 18.69
N GLN A 242 2.78 30.00 19.82
CA GLN A 242 2.54 29.48 21.17
C GLN A 242 1.13 28.91 21.35
N LYS A 243 0.12 29.65 20.87
CA LYS A 243 -1.30 29.26 21.03
C LYS A 243 -1.61 27.96 20.31
N ARG A 244 -0.96 27.70 19.17
CA ARG A 244 -1.15 26.46 18.42
C ARG A 244 -0.65 25.25 19.20
N LEU A 245 0.55 25.34 19.77
CA LEU A 245 1.10 24.28 20.62
C LEU A 245 0.27 24.06 21.88
N ASP A 246 -0.17 25.14 22.52
CA ASP A 246 -0.99 25.06 23.73
C ASP A 246 -2.34 24.36 23.46
N VAL A 247 -3.00 24.68 22.34
CA VAL A 247 -4.21 23.98 21.90
C VAL A 247 -3.91 22.51 21.58
N ALA A 248 -2.80 22.20 20.91
CA ALA A 248 -2.41 20.81 20.63
C ALA A 248 -2.21 20.01 21.92
N LEU A 249 -1.51 20.60 22.90
CA LEU A 249 -1.30 20.00 24.21
C LEU A 249 -2.62 19.84 24.97
N ALA A 250 -3.53 20.82 24.90
CA ALA A 250 -4.86 20.71 25.48
C ALA A 250 -5.68 19.59 24.84
N MET A 251 -5.68 19.46 23.52
CA MET A 251 -6.37 18.36 22.82
C MET A 251 -5.80 17.00 23.22
N TYR A 252 -4.48 16.89 23.35
CA TYR A 252 -3.83 15.67 23.83
C TYR A 252 -4.24 15.33 25.26
N LEU A 253 -4.17 16.31 26.16
CA LEU A 253 -4.64 16.14 27.52
C LEU A 253 -6.15 15.85 27.60
N ALA A 254 -6.93 16.11 26.55
CA ALA A 254 -8.34 15.77 26.43
C ALA A 254 -8.60 14.39 25.78
N ASP A 255 -7.55 13.68 25.37
CA ASP A 255 -7.59 12.43 24.60
C ASP A 255 -8.22 12.58 23.20
N GLU A 256 -8.08 13.76 22.58
CA GLU A 256 -8.63 14.11 21.24
C GLU A 256 -7.53 14.32 20.16
N ALA A 257 -6.25 14.18 20.51
CA ALA A 257 -5.13 14.29 19.58
C ALA A 257 -4.06 13.22 19.85
N ASP A 258 -3.43 12.73 18.77
CA ASP A 258 -2.39 11.70 18.83
C ASP A 258 -1.02 12.25 19.25
N ASP A 259 -0.16 11.39 19.81
CA ASP A 259 1.23 11.73 20.21
C ASP A 259 2.02 12.40 19.07
N ALA A 260 1.85 11.91 17.83
CA ALA A 260 2.56 12.41 16.66
C ALA A 260 2.22 13.88 16.33
N CYS A 261 0.97 14.29 16.58
CA CYS A 261 0.54 15.68 16.39
C CYS A 261 1.24 16.60 17.38
N VAL A 262 1.21 16.25 18.66
CA VAL A 262 1.82 17.05 19.74
C VAL A 262 3.33 17.09 19.58
N TYR A 263 3.97 15.96 19.29
CA TYR A 263 5.41 15.88 19.05
C TYR A 263 5.86 16.86 17.96
N THR A 264 5.12 16.92 16.86
CA THR A 264 5.47 17.79 15.73
C THR A 264 5.36 19.28 16.09
N GLU A 265 4.31 19.68 16.80
CA GLU A 265 4.15 21.07 17.26
C GLU A 265 5.15 21.41 18.38
N ALA A 266 5.43 20.46 19.28
CA ALA A 266 6.38 20.61 20.37
C ALA A 266 7.80 20.81 19.83
N GLN A 267 8.22 19.98 18.86
CA GLN A 267 9.51 20.08 18.20
C GLN A 267 9.68 21.47 17.56
N LYS A 268 8.68 21.97 16.82
CA LYS A 268 8.72 23.34 16.24
C LYS A 268 8.96 24.40 17.32
N ALA A 269 8.31 24.28 18.48
CA ALA A 269 8.45 25.24 19.57
C ALA A 269 9.78 25.13 20.33
N VAL A 270 10.32 23.92 20.51
CA VAL A 270 11.64 23.69 21.13
C VAL A 270 12.76 24.31 20.29
N TRP A 271 12.64 24.25 18.96
CA TRP A 271 13.58 24.86 18.02
C TRP A 271 13.33 26.34 17.74
N ALA A 272 12.20 26.91 18.17
CA ALA A 272 11.96 28.34 18.10
C ALA A 272 12.85 29.09 19.12
N LEU A 273 13.25 30.32 18.78
CA LEU A 273 14.14 31.14 19.63
C LEU A 273 13.59 31.29 21.07
N GLU A 274 14.52 31.38 22.03
CA GLU A 274 14.35 31.27 23.48
C GLU A 274 13.12 32.00 24.07
N GLY A 275 12.57 31.46 25.17
CA GLY A 275 11.47 32.08 25.92
C GLY A 275 10.37 31.09 26.32
N GLU A 276 9.16 31.60 26.54
CA GLU A 276 8.00 30.81 26.99
C GLU A 276 7.60 29.69 26.00
N ASN A 277 7.82 29.90 24.70
CA ASN A 277 7.57 28.88 23.67
C ASN A 277 8.40 27.62 23.87
N LYS A 278 9.67 27.79 24.26
CA LYS A 278 10.58 26.67 24.51
C LYS A 278 10.17 25.91 25.77
N ALA A 279 9.73 26.61 26.82
CA ALA A 279 9.21 25.99 28.03
C ALA A 279 7.94 25.17 27.74
N LEU A 280 7.01 25.71 26.96
CA LEU A 280 5.81 24.99 26.52
C LEU A 280 6.14 23.80 25.61
N GLY A 281 7.12 23.95 24.71
CA GLY A 281 7.64 22.86 23.87
C GLY A 281 8.20 21.71 24.70
N ASN A 282 9.06 22.02 25.67
CA ASN A 282 9.59 21.02 26.61
C ASN A 282 8.49 20.38 27.46
N LEU A 283 7.46 21.13 27.86
CA LEU A 283 6.32 20.58 28.61
C LEU A 283 5.55 19.57 27.76
N ALA A 284 5.28 19.91 26.50
CA ALA A 284 4.60 19.00 25.58
C ALA A 284 5.44 17.73 25.33
N MET A 285 6.76 17.87 25.17
CA MET A 285 7.68 16.72 25.07
C MET A 285 7.67 15.84 26.34
N ALA A 286 7.61 16.44 27.53
CA ALA A 286 7.52 15.70 28.78
C ALA A 286 6.22 14.90 28.91
N VAL A 287 5.11 15.44 28.40
CA VAL A 287 3.78 14.83 28.52
C VAL A 287 3.61 13.64 27.58
N ILE A 288 4.25 13.66 26.40
CA ILE A 288 4.20 12.58 25.41
C ILE A 288 5.32 11.54 25.57
N ALA A 289 6.30 11.78 26.44
CA ALA A 289 7.42 10.86 26.62
C ALA A 289 6.97 9.55 27.30
N GLU A 290 7.26 8.41 26.66
CA GLU A 290 6.92 7.09 27.20
C GLU A 290 7.81 6.69 28.40
N ASP A 291 9.08 7.12 28.40
CA ASP A 291 10.02 6.84 29.50
C ASP A 291 9.91 7.90 30.59
N GLU A 292 9.63 7.48 31.83
CA GLU A 292 9.58 8.35 33.01
C GLU A 292 10.86 9.16 33.20
N LYS A 293 12.03 8.62 32.84
CA LYS A 293 13.31 9.33 32.96
C LYS A 293 13.41 10.47 31.95
N GLU A 294 12.97 10.23 30.71
CA GLU A 294 12.94 11.25 29.67
C GLU A 294 11.91 12.33 30.00
N ALA A 295 10.72 11.93 30.47
CA ALA A 295 9.70 12.85 30.95
C ALA A 295 10.23 13.76 32.07
N ALA A 296 10.92 13.19 33.07
CA ALA A 296 11.51 13.95 34.17
C ALA A 296 12.59 14.94 33.68
N ALA A 297 13.45 14.51 32.74
CA ALA A 297 14.47 15.38 32.16
C ALA A 297 13.86 16.59 31.44
N TYR A 298 12.81 16.38 30.63
CA TYR A 298 12.11 17.50 29.98
C TYR A 298 11.40 18.39 31.00
N GLN A 299 10.78 17.83 32.04
CA GLN A 299 10.11 18.62 33.10
C GLN A 299 11.08 19.56 33.82
N ASP A 300 12.32 19.12 34.06
CA ASP A 300 13.35 19.97 34.68
C ASP A 300 13.77 21.11 33.73
N LEU A 301 13.79 20.85 32.42
CA LEU A 301 14.02 21.88 31.40
C LEU A 301 12.87 22.89 31.25
N VAL A 302 11.63 22.52 31.58
CA VAL A 302 10.47 23.46 31.53
C VAL A 302 10.69 24.63 32.50
N CYS A 303 11.11 24.34 33.72
CA CYS A 303 11.24 25.34 34.77
C CYS A 303 12.58 26.10 34.76
N ALA A 304 13.59 25.62 34.01
CA ALA A 304 14.92 26.24 33.95
C ALA A 304 14.93 27.67 33.39
N GLY A 305 13.99 28.01 32.49
CA GLY A 305 13.92 29.34 31.87
C GLY A 305 13.15 30.38 32.70
N SER A 306 12.07 29.97 33.35
CA SER A 306 11.23 30.85 34.18
C SER A 306 10.41 30.03 35.16
N GLU A 307 10.76 30.10 36.44
CA GLU A 307 10.06 29.43 37.55
C GLU A 307 8.60 29.90 37.69
N LYS A 308 8.32 31.14 37.26
CA LYS A 308 6.97 31.74 37.30
C LYS A 308 6.15 31.51 36.03
N SER A 309 6.68 30.80 35.04
CA SER A 309 5.93 30.53 33.81
C SER A 309 4.74 29.60 34.07
N GLU A 310 3.63 29.83 33.35
CA GLU A 310 2.47 28.92 33.41
C GLU A 310 2.83 27.48 33.00
N ALA A 311 3.78 27.31 32.06
CA ALA A 311 4.27 25.99 31.67
C ALA A 311 4.95 25.24 32.83
N CYS A 312 5.77 25.93 33.64
CA CYS A 312 6.37 25.35 34.84
C CYS A 312 5.30 25.00 35.89
N ALA A 313 4.28 25.85 36.04
CA ALA A 313 3.15 25.56 36.94
C ALA A 313 2.34 24.33 36.50
N ILE A 314 2.14 24.13 35.20
CA ILE A 314 1.51 22.92 34.66
C ILE A 314 2.39 21.69 34.94
N SER A 315 3.70 21.78 34.71
CA SER A 315 4.65 20.69 35.04
C SER A 315 4.56 20.29 36.52
N ASN A 316 4.56 21.28 37.43
CA ASN A 316 4.41 21.05 38.87
C ASN A 316 3.04 20.48 39.25
N TYR A 317 1.97 20.92 38.57
CA TYR A 317 0.63 20.37 38.75
C TYR A 317 0.57 18.89 38.36
N LEU A 318 1.21 18.49 37.26
CA LEU A 318 1.27 17.10 36.80
C LEU A 318 2.12 16.21 37.73
N LYS A 319 3.19 16.76 38.33
CA LYS A 319 4.00 16.06 39.35
C LYS A 319 3.28 15.91 40.70
N SER A 320 2.40 16.85 41.07
CA SER A 320 1.76 16.87 42.39
C SER A 320 0.67 15.81 42.55
N LYS A 321 0.67 15.15 43.71
CA LYS A 321 -0.37 14.21 44.17
C LYS A 321 -1.36 14.84 45.14
N ASP A 322 -1.21 16.14 45.44
CA ASP A 322 -2.05 16.82 46.43
C ASP A 322 -3.46 17.05 45.89
N LYS A 323 -4.46 17.00 46.77
CA LYS A 323 -5.86 17.30 46.39
C LYS A 323 -6.06 18.76 45.98
N ASP A 324 -5.27 19.68 46.53
CA ASP A 324 -5.38 21.12 46.30
C ASP A 324 -4.45 21.63 45.18
N LYS A 325 -3.94 20.71 44.34
CA LYS A 325 -3.00 21.04 43.26
C LYS A 325 -3.55 22.06 42.26
N GLY A 326 -4.87 22.18 42.09
CA GLY A 326 -5.50 23.22 41.26
C GLY A 326 -5.12 24.65 41.68
N ASN A 327 -4.73 24.88 42.94
CA ASN A 327 -4.26 26.20 43.40
C ASN A 327 -2.90 26.59 42.80
N ILE A 328 -2.08 25.62 42.37
CA ILE A 328 -0.81 25.88 41.68
C ILE A 328 -1.09 26.61 40.36
N LEU A 329 -2.05 26.10 39.57
CA LEU A 329 -2.46 26.72 38.30
C LEU A 329 -3.09 28.10 38.52
N ARG A 330 -4.01 28.23 39.48
CA ARG A 330 -4.68 29.51 39.79
C ARG A 330 -3.70 30.63 40.16
N ARG A 331 -2.58 30.30 40.82
CA ARG A 331 -1.54 31.28 41.21
C ARG A 331 -0.65 31.72 40.05
N ALA A 332 -0.38 30.81 39.11
CA ALA A 332 0.48 31.08 37.97
C ALA A 332 -0.22 31.90 36.88
N GLY A 333 -1.55 31.76 36.78
CA GLY A 333 -2.35 32.35 35.72
C GLY A 333 -3.11 31.28 34.95
N LEU A 334 -4.16 31.71 34.26
CA LEU A 334 -5.01 30.85 33.41
C LEU A 334 -5.00 31.34 31.96
N GLY A 335 -3.86 31.87 31.50
CA GLY A 335 -3.69 32.36 30.14
C GLY A 335 -3.66 31.23 29.11
N LEU A 336 -3.06 30.10 29.46
CA LEU A 336 -3.01 28.91 28.61
C LEU A 336 -4.35 28.15 28.58
N VAL A 337 -4.68 27.56 27.43
CA VAL A 337 -5.80 26.64 27.22
C VAL A 337 -5.57 25.35 28.00
N SER A 338 -4.34 24.83 27.97
CA SER A 338 -3.96 23.62 28.71
C SER A 338 -4.11 23.77 30.23
N SER A 339 -3.78 24.93 30.82
CA SER A 339 -3.96 25.19 32.26
C SER A 339 -5.44 25.22 32.65
N ARG A 340 -6.28 25.91 31.87
CA ARG A 340 -7.75 25.94 32.06
C ARG A 340 -8.38 24.56 31.93
N LEU A 341 -7.93 23.75 30.96
CA LEU A 341 -8.41 22.38 30.76
C LEU A 341 -8.04 21.46 31.93
N LEU A 342 -6.81 21.54 32.44
CA LEU A 342 -6.40 20.76 33.61
C LEU A 342 -7.18 21.15 34.86
N LEU A 343 -7.44 22.45 35.05
CA LEU A 343 -8.27 22.94 36.16
C LEU A 343 -9.74 22.50 36.01
N LEU A 344 -10.25 22.37 34.78
CA LEU A 344 -11.56 21.79 34.51
C LEU A 344 -11.61 20.32 34.95
N LYS A 345 -10.61 19.51 34.57
CA LYS A 345 -10.50 18.11 35.03
C LYS A 345 -10.45 18.02 36.56
N ASP A 346 -9.60 18.82 37.20
CA ASP A 346 -9.50 18.88 38.68
C ASP A 346 -10.83 19.25 39.35
N SER A 347 -11.52 20.26 38.81
CA SER A 347 -12.83 20.72 39.33
C SER A 347 -13.90 19.64 39.19
N MET A 348 -13.89 18.89 38.08
CA MET A 348 -14.79 17.75 37.86
C MET A 348 -14.50 16.62 38.85
N ASP A 349 -13.22 16.30 39.10
CA ASP A 349 -12.81 15.26 40.05
C ASP A 349 -13.15 15.62 41.50
N GLN A 350 -13.01 16.90 41.86
CA GLN A 350 -13.40 17.45 43.17
C GLN A 350 -14.93 17.63 43.31
N LYS A 351 -15.72 17.32 42.29
CA LYS A 351 -17.18 17.52 42.24
C LYS A 351 -17.60 18.99 42.41
N ASN A 352 -16.72 19.94 42.07
CA ASN A 352 -17.03 21.36 42.03
C ASN A 352 -17.59 21.74 40.65
N TYR A 353 -18.83 21.33 40.37
CA TYR A 353 -19.44 21.49 39.05
C TYR A 353 -19.71 22.96 38.68
N ALA A 354 -19.91 23.85 39.65
CA ALA A 354 -20.07 25.28 39.38
C ALA A 354 -18.80 25.88 38.76
N SER A 355 -17.64 25.59 39.37
CA SER A 355 -16.34 25.98 38.82
C SER A 355 -16.07 25.31 37.47
N ALA A 356 -16.42 24.03 37.33
CA ALA A 356 -16.24 23.30 36.08
C ALA A 356 -17.04 23.92 34.92
N VAL A 357 -18.30 24.28 35.14
CA VAL A 357 -19.14 24.90 34.10
C VAL A 357 -18.65 26.31 33.73
N GLY A 358 -18.16 27.08 34.71
CA GLY A 358 -17.47 28.35 34.42
C GLY A 358 -16.30 28.15 33.46
N LEU A 359 -15.43 27.17 33.74
CA LEU A 359 -14.28 26.84 32.89
C LEU A 359 -14.70 26.30 31.51
N ILE A 360 -15.80 25.55 31.41
CA ILE A 360 -16.34 25.08 30.12
C ILE A 360 -16.73 26.27 29.24
N LYS A 361 -17.40 27.29 29.80
CA LYS A 361 -17.77 28.50 29.04
C LYS A 361 -16.55 29.28 28.58
N ASP A 362 -15.52 29.37 29.42
CA ASP A 362 -14.27 30.04 29.06
C ASP A 362 -13.52 29.30 27.94
N LEU A 363 -13.63 27.97 27.89
CA LEU A 363 -13.00 27.11 26.89
C LEU A 363 -13.85 26.93 25.62
N GLU A 364 -15.13 27.26 25.64
CA GLU A 364 -16.04 27.11 24.49
C GLU A 364 -15.62 27.93 23.27
N MET A 365 -14.84 28.99 23.47
CA MET A 365 -14.24 29.75 22.37
C MET A 365 -13.22 28.93 21.56
N GLU A 366 -12.68 27.85 22.12
CA GLU A 366 -11.67 26.99 21.51
C GLU A 366 -12.31 25.83 20.74
N SER A 367 -12.61 26.08 19.46
CA SER A 367 -13.32 25.14 18.57
C SER A 367 -12.76 23.70 18.57
N PRO A 368 -11.44 23.45 18.62
CA PRO A 368 -10.92 22.08 18.60
C PRO A 368 -11.29 21.22 19.82
N LEU A 369 -11.76 21.83 20.91
CA LEU A 369 -12.13 21.14 22.16
C LEU A 369 -13.65 20.92 22.30
N GLU A 370 -14.45 21.29 21.31
CA GLU A 370 -15.92 21.28 21.41
C GLU A 370 -16.49 19.91 21.83
N GLY A 371 -15.98 18.82 21.25
CA GLY A 371 -16.41 17.45 21.58
C GLY A 371 -16.18 17.11 23.05
N PHE A 372 -14.96 17.35 23.55
CA PHE A 372 -14.60 17.12 24.95
C PHE A 372 -15.41 18.00 25.92
N LEU A 373 -15.61 19.27 25.60
CA LEU A 373 -16.33 20.22 26.44
C LEU A 373 -17.81 19.85 26.55
N ASN A 374 -18.46 19.52 25.43
CA ASN A 374 -19.85 19.07 25.42
C ASN A 374 -20.04 17.80 26.25
N LYS A 375 -19.13 16.82 26.13
CA LYS A 375 -19.16 15.58 26.94
C LYS A 375 -19.09 15.87 28.44
N ASN A 376 -18.20 16.76 28.86
CA ASN A 376 -18.06 17.14 30.28
C ASN A 376 -19.23 18.00 30.78
N LEU A 377 -19.79 18.87 29.93
CA LEU A 377 -20.99 19.65 30.25
C LEU A 377 -22.19 18.74 30.52
N VAL A 378 -22.43 17.77 29.63
CA VAL A 378 -23.50 16.75 29.81
C VAL A 378 -23.26 15.95 31.09
N LYS A 379 -22.01 15.52 31.34
CA LYS A 379 -21.66 14.79 32.58
C LYS A 379 -21.93 15.61 33.83
N ALA A 380 -21.54 16.90 33.85
CA ALA A 380 -21.78 17.80 34.96
C ALA A 380 -23.28 18.02 35.20
N ALA A 381 -24.04 18.34 34.13
CA ALA A 381 -25.48 18.55 34.21
C ALA A 381 -26.22 17.28 34.68
N TRP A 382 -25.83 16.11 34.19
CA TRP A 382 -26.40 14.83 34.62
C TRP A 382 -26.18 14.59 36.11
N ILE A 383 -24.97 14.79 36.62
CA ILE A 383 -24.68 14.58 38.04
C ILE A 383 -25.41 15.60 38.91
N LEU A 384 -25.46 16.87 38.49
CA LEU A 384 -26.24 17.91 39.18
C LEU A 384 -27.73 17.57 39.23
N ASN A 385 -28.30 17.08 38.13
CA ASN A 385 -29.69 16.65 38.08
C ASN A 385 -29.95 15.42 38.99
N ALA A 386 -29.04 14.45 39.01
CA ALA A 386 -29.11 13.29 39.90
C ALA A 386 -29.04 13.71 41.39
N GLN A 387 -28.19 14.69 41.72
CA GLN A 387 -28.11 15.25 43.07
C GLN A 387 -29.38 16.03 43.44
N ALA A 388 -29.98 16.75 42.49
CA ALA A 388 -31.23 17.48 42.71
C ALA A 388 -32.41 16.53 42.98
N THR A 389 -32.49 15.40 42.26
CA THR A 389 -33.57 14.40 42.44
C THR A 389 -33.42 13.59 43.73
N GLN A 390 -32.20 13.21 44.13
CA GLN A 390 -31.96 12.56 45.42
C GLN A 390 -32.28 13.46 46.61
N LYS A 391 -32.10 14.78 46.46
CA LYS A 391 -32.35 15.79 47.48
C LYS A 391 -33.82 16.23 47.59
N ASN A 392 -34.79 15.40 47.22
CA ASN A 392 -36.22 15.64 47.46
C ASN A 392 -36.64 15.79 48.95
N SER A 393 -35.69 15.98 49.87
CA SER A 393 -35.92 16.51 51.23
C SER A 393 -35.39 17.94 51.46
N ARG A 394 -34.41 18.46 50.69
CA ARG A 394 -33.92 19.86 50.73
C ARG A 394 -33.24 20.27 49.41
N VAL A 395 -33.85 21.18 48.67
CA VAL A 395 -33.38 21.77 47.40
C VAL A 395 -31.88 22.13 47.46
N PRO A 396 -31.07 21.86 46.42
CA PRO A 396 -29.68 22.30 46.36
C PRO A 396 -29.56 23.82 46.60
N ALA A 397 -28.61 24.20 47.45
CA ALA A 397 -28.60 25.48 48.15
C ALA A 397 -28.00 26.65 47.33
N SER A 398 -27.41 26.41 46.17
CA SER A 398 -26.81 27.48 45.35
C SER A 398 -27.69 27.84 44.15
N ALA A 399 -27.88 29.15 43.93
CA ALA A 399 -28.59 29.66 42.76
C ALA A 399 -27.89 29.24 41.44
N ASP A 400 -26.57 29.08 41.50
CA ASP A 400 -25.72 28.74 40.36
C ASP A 400 -26.05 27.37 39.77
N GLU A 401 -26.32 26.35 40.60
CA GLU A 401 -26.66 25.00 40.12
C GLU A 401 -27.96 24.97 39.31
N LYS A 402 -28.96 25.77 39.73
CA LYS A 402 -30.22 25.89 38.99
C LYS A 402 -30.02 26.58 37.65
N GLN A 403 -29.20 27.63 37.62
CA GLN A 403 -28.89 28.34 36.38
C GLN A 403 -28.18 27.43 35.37
N ILE A 404 -27.24 26.62 35.83
CA ILE A 404 -26.53 25.63 34.99
C ILE A 404 -27.51 24.64 34.36
N LEU A 405 -28.44 24.09 35.14
CA LEU A 405 -29.44 23.14 34.63
C LEU A 405 -30.41 23.80 33.64
N GLN A 406 -30.82 25.05 33.90
CA GLN A 406 -31.68 25.80 32.97
C GLN A 406 -30.97 26.11 31.65
N GLU A 407 -29.70 26.50 31.71
CA GLU A 407 -28.89 26.75 30.52
C GLU A 407 -28.63 25.47 29.73
N PHE A 408 -28.37 24.36 30.42
CA PHE A 408 -28.26 23.04 29.80
C PHE A 408 -29.55 22.65 29.08
N LYS A 409 -30.71 22.76 29.75
CA LYS A 409 -32.03 22.50 29.14
C LYS A 409 -32.27 23.36 27.91
N LYS A 410 -31.95 24.66 28.00
CA LYS A 410 -32.10 25.60 26.89
C LYS A 410 -31.20 25.25 25.71
N ARG A 411 -29.94 24.86 25.97
CA ARG A 411 -28.95 24.54 24.93
C ARG A 411 -29.31 23.27 24.14
N TYR A 412 -29.91 22.27 24.79
CA TYR A 412 -30.24 20.98 24.18
C TYR A 412 -31.73 20.81 23.89
N GLU A 413 -32.53 21.89 24.00
CA GLU A 413 -33.98 21.87 23.75
C GLU A 413 -34.73 20.79 24.54
N ILE A 414 -34.31 20.56 25.79
CA ILE A 414 -34.92 19.58 26.69
C ILE A 414 -35.98 20.29 27.53
N GLU A 415 -37.26 20.02 27.25
CA GLU A 415 -38.40 20.53 28.01
C GLU A 415 -38.39 20.04 29.48
#